data_AF-A0A1V4VU05-F1
#
_entry.id   AF-A0A1V4VU05-F1
#
_cell.length_a   1.000
_cell.length_b   1.000
_cell.length_c   1.000
_cell.angle_alpha   90.00
_cell.angle_beta   90.00
_cell.angle_gamma   90.00
#
_symmetry.space_group_name_H-M   'P 1'
#
loop_
_entity.id
_entity.type
_entity.pdbx_description
1 polymer ?
#
loop_
_entity_poly.entity_id
_entity_poly.type
_entity_poly.pdbx_seq_one_letter_code
_entity_poly.pdbx_strand_id
1 'polypeptide(L)'
;MLPITLERIEKQLIRWGYPSHLVENMKPWSLISCYASEKKKREEKQITGPHKRKVIMDTDATSTKSEKSSKKYQGVKVPYRTGNK
;
A
#
# COMPACT_ATOMS: atom_id res chain seq x y z
N MET A 1 3.75 -26.11 -2.22
CA MET A 1 3.33 -25.58 -0.90
C MET A 1 2.33 -26.57 -0.32
N LEU A 2 2.52 -26.98 0.93
CA LEU A 2 1.62 -27.94 1.57
C LEU A 2 0.30 -27.23 1.95
N PRO A 3 -0.89 -27.82 1.71
CA PRO A 3 -2.18 -27.20 2.08
C PRO A 3 -2.24 -26.77 3.55
N ILE A 4 -1.66 -27.58 4.44
CA ILE A 4 -1.55 -27.34 5.88
C ILE A 4 -0.84 -26.01 6.19
N THR A 5 0.11 -25.61 5.35
CA THR A 5 0.82 -24.33 5.53
C THR A 5 -0.05 -23.13 5.16
N LEU A 6 -0.93 -23.26 4.17
CA LEU A 6 -1.85 -22.18 3.78
C LEU A 6 -2.90 -21.94 4.84
N GLU A 7 -3.60 -22.98 5.31
CA GLU A 7 -4.61 -22.85 6.38
C GLU A 7 -4.03 -22.21 7.64
N ARG A 8 -2.77 -22.54 7.97
CA ARG A 8 -2.09 -21.95 9.12
C ARG A 8 -1.81 -20.46 8.92
N ILE A 9 -1.47 -20.05 7.70
CA ILE A 9 -1.27 -18.65 7.35
C ILE A 9 -2.62 -17.91 7.39
N GLU A 10 -3.69 -18.48 6.84
CA GLU A 10 -5.03 -17.91 6.83
C GLU A 10 -5.52 -17.62 8.25
N LYS A 11 -5.45 -18.62 9.13
CA LYS A 11 -5.80 -18.46 10.56
C LYS A 11 -4.98 -17.37 11.24
N GLN A 12 -3.69 -17.26 10.89
CA GLN A 12 -2.81 -16.25 11.47
C GLN A 12 -3.14 -14.85 10.97
N LEU A 13 -3.48 -14.68 9.69
CA LEU A 13 -3.95 -13.42 9.12
C LEU A 13 -5.27 -13.00 9.76
N ILE A 14 -6.22 -13.93 9.93
CA ILE A 14 -7.49 -13.65 10.63
C ILE A 14 -7.23 -13.20 12.07
N ARG A 15 -6.35 -13.90 12.78
CA ARG A 15 -5.93 -13.52 14.16
C ARG A 15 -5.27 -12.15 14.20
N TRP A 16 -4.70 -11.69 13.10
CA TRP A 16 -4.11 -10.37 12.94
C TRP A 16 -5.11 -9.27 12.59
N GLY A 17 -6.39 -9.62 12.39
CA GLY A 17 -7.49 -8.70 12.11
C GLY A 17 -7.89 -8.64 10.64
N TYR A 18 -7.34 -9.52 9.78
CA TYR A 18 -7.77 -9.58 8.39
C TYR A 18 -9.16 -10.23 8.28
N PRO A 19 -10.05 -9.70 7.41
CA PRO A 19 -11.36 -10.29 7.19
C PRO A 19 -11.24 -11.69 6.58
N SER A 20 -11.95 -12.68 7.14
CA SER A 20 -11.94 -14.07 6.67
C SER A 20 -12.35 -14.20 5.20
N HIS A 21 -13.41 -13.50 4.80
CA HIS A 21 -13.90 -13.49 3.42
C HIS A 21 -12.86 -12.98 2.41
N LEU A 22 -11.94 -12.11 2.83
CA LEU A 22 -10.88 -11.60 1.97
C LEU A 22 -9.72 -12.59 1.88
N VAL A 23 -9.40 -13.24 3.00
CA VAL A 23 -8.34 -14.25 3.11
C VAL A 23 -8.71 -15.52 2.32
N GLU A 24 -9.95 -15.99 2.41
CA GLU A 24 -10.43 -17.19 1.71
C GLU A 24 -10.46 -17.03 0.17
N ASN A 25 -10.72 -15.82 -0.32
CA ASN A 25 -10.76 -15.53 -1.76
C ASN A 25 -9.39 -15.13 -2.35
N MET A 26 -8.36 -15.05 -1.52
CA MET A 26 -7.03 -14.63 -1.98
C MET A 26 -6.29 -15.76 -2.70
N LYS A 27 -5.53 -15.40 -3.73
CA LYS A 27 -4.62 -16.33 -4.37
C LYS A 27 -3.53 -16.77 -3.37
N PRO A 28 -3.13 -18.05 -3.36
CA PRO A 28 -2.12 -18.56 -2.42
C PRO A 28 -0.82 -17.73 -2.38
N TRP A 29 -0.33 -17.28 -3.54
CA TRP A 29 0.86 -16.43 -3.63
C TRP A 29 0.68 -15.07 -2.93
N SER A 30 -0.48 -14.43 -3.11
CA SER A 30 -0.81 -13.16 -2.45
C SER A 30 -0.92 -13.34 -0.94
N LEU A 31 -1.47 -14.46 -0.50
CA LEU A 31 -1.65 -14.83 0.91
C LEU A 31 -0.30 -14.98 1.63
N ILE A 32 0.63 -15.69 1.00
CA ILE A 32 2.02 -15.86 1.47
C ILE A 32 2.74 -14.51 1.52
N SER A 33 2.62 -13.69 0.47
CA SER A 33 3.25 -12.36 0.42
C SER A 33 2.69 -11.43 1.50
N CYS A 34 1.37 -11.41 1.70
CA CYS A 34 0.72 -10.64 2.76
C CYS A 34 1.26 -11.06 4.13
N TYR A 35 1.28 -12.36 4.41
CA TYR A 35 1.80 -12.90 5.65
C TYR A 35 3.24 -12.51 5.92
N ALA A 36 4.12 -12.65 4.91
CA ALA A 36 5.53 -12.27 5.04
C ALA A 36 5.70 -10.77 5.32
N SER A 37 4.95 -9.91 4.62
CA SER A 37 5.00 -8.47 4.80
C SER A 37 4.52 -8.03 6.18
N GLU A 38 3.42 -8.61 6.68
CA GLU A 38 2.87 -8.30 8.00
C GLU A 38 3.74 -8.82 9.13
N LYS A 39 4.31 -10.01 8.96
CA LYS A 39 5.30 -10.55 9.90
C LYS A 39 6.48 -9.60 10.04
N LYS A 40 7.06 -9.15 8.92
CA LYS A 40 8.18 -8.20 8.90
C LYS A 40 7.83 -6.88 9.58
N LYS A 41 6.68 -6.26 9.25
CA LYS A 41 6.23 -5.02 9.90
C LYS A 41 6.08 -5.16 11.42
N ARG A 42 5.62 -6.31 11.90
CA ARG A 42 5.44 -6.57 13.34
C ARG A 42 6.77 -6.80 14.06
N GLU A 43 7.71 -7.48 13.41
CA GLU A 43 9.08 -7.62 13.91
C GLU A 43 9.78 -6.25 13.97
N GLU A 44 9.63 -5.43 12.92
CA GLU A 44 10.14 -4.06 12.89
C GLU A 44 9.55 -3.22 14.04
N LYS A 45 8.23 -3.27 14.26
CA LYS A 45 7.57 -2.55 15.37
C LYS A 45 8.05 -2.96 16.76
N GLN A 46 8.50 -4.21 16.94
CA GLN A 46 9.05 -4.66 18.23
C GLN A 46 10.50 -4.24 18.44
N ILE A 47 11.28 -4.15 17.36
CA ILE A 47 12.70 -3.76 17.42
C ILE A 47 12.84 -2.23 17.47
N THR A 48 11.90 -1.48 16.88
CA THR A 48 11.87 -0.02 16.93
C THR A 48 10.80 0.47 17.90
N GLY A 49 11.16 0.64 19.17
CA GLY A 49 10.53 1.66 20.03
C GLY A 49 10.59 3.05 19.36
N PRO A 50 9.89 4.09 19.88
CA PRO A 50 9.35 5.22 19.12
C PRO A 50 10.43 6.17 18.59
N HIS A 51 11.19 5.73 17.59
CA HIS A 51 12.05 6.58 16.79
C HIS A 51 11.71 6.35 15.32
N LYS A 52 10.88 7.28 14.83
CA LYS A 52 10.73 7.71 13.43
C LYS A 52 11.58 6.91 12.44
N ARG A 53 11.02 5.87 11.82
CA ARG A 53 11.49 5.40 10.52
C ARG A 53 10.47 5.75 9.46
N LYS A 54 10.77 6.81 8.71
CA LYS A 54 10.32 6.97 7.33
C LYS A 54 10.77 5.71 6.59
N VAL A 55 9.86 4.80 6.31
CA VAL A 55 10.13 3.75 5.32
C VAL A 55 9.96 4.41 3.96
N ILE A 56 11.10 4.79 3.38
CA ILE A 56 11.23 5.03 1.95
C ILE A 56 10.89 3.68 1.31
N MET A 57 9.77 3.62 0.58
CA MET A 57 9.47 2.47 -0.26
C MET A 57 10.46 2.52 -1.43
N ASP A 58 11.53 1.73 -1.34
CA ASP A 58 12.32 1.37 -2.51
C ASP A 58 11.51 0.33 -3.31
N THR A 59 10.68 0.84 -4.22
CA THR A 59 10.07 0.06 -5.30
C THR A 59 11.13 -0.23 -6.35
N ASP A 60 11.86 -1.33 -6.19
CA ASP A 60 12.66 -1.92 -7.26
C ASP A 60 12.05 -3.24 -7.72
N ALA A 61 11.22 -3.15 -8.76
CA ALA A 61 10.99 -4.22 -9.72
C ALA A 61 10.39 -3.64 -11.01
N THR A 62 11.29 -3.26 -11.92
CA THR A 62 11.18 -3.28 -13.39
C THR A 62 10.11 -2.41 -14.08
N SER A 63 10.59 -1.25 -14.57
CA SER A 63 10.28 -0.61 -15.86
C SER A 63 9.12 -1.20 -16.68
N THR A 64 8.01 -0.48 -16.72
CA THR A 64 7.33 -0.18 -17.99
C THR A 64 6.87 1.27 -17.98
N LYS A 65 7.42 2.05 -18.92
CA LYS A 65 7.08 3.43 -19.21
C LYS A 65 5.57 3.61 -19.37
N SER A 66 5.00 4.59 -18.67
CA SER A 66 4.13 5.57 -19.31
C SER A 66 4.07 6.85 -18.48
N GLU A 67 4.74 7.89 -18.95
CA GLU A 67 4.43 9.27 -18.56
C GLU A 67 2.96 9.54 -18.89
N LYS A 68 2.18 9.95 -17.89
CA LYS A 68 1.01 10.80 -18.12
C LYS A 68 1.17 12.05 -17.28
N SER A 69 1.77 13.04 -17.95
CA SER A 69 1.90 14.44 -17.57
C SER A 69 0.68 14.95 -16.81
N SER A 70 0.90 15.38 -15.57
CA SER A 70 -0.05 16.18 -14.82
C SER A 70 -0.19 17.55 -15.50
N LYS A 71 -1.30 17.76 -16.23
CA LYS A 71 -1.67 19.09 -16.71
C LYS A 71 -1.94 19.98 -15.50
N LYS A 72 -0.98 20.86 -15.17
CA LYS A 72 -1.17 21.94 -14.20
C LYS A 72 -2.24 22.89 -14.73
N TYR A 73 -3.30 23.09 -13.96
CA TYR A 73 -4.29 24.13 -14.22
C TYR A 73 -3.59 25.48 -14.06
N GLN A 74 -3.39 26.21 -15.15
CA GLN A 74 -3.02 27.62 -15.09
C GLN A 74 -4.30 28.43 -14.95
N GLY A 75 -4.52 29.02 -13.77
CA GLY A 75 -5.67 29.89 -13.51
C GLY A 75 -5.77 30.97 -14.59
N VAL A 76 -6.94 31.06 -15.22
CA VAL A 76 -7.22 32.08 -16.22
C VAL A 76 -7.30 33.43 -15.51
N LYS A 77 -6.46 34.38 -15.93
CA LYS A 77 -6.47 35.76 -15.46
C LYS A 77 -7.70 36.46 -16.06
N VAL A 78 -8.72 36.73 -15.24
CA VAL A 78 -9.93 37.46 -15.65
C VAL A 78 -9.60 38.96 -15.72
N PRO A 79 -9.84 39.65 -16.84
CA PRO A 79 -9.67 41.09 -16.92
C PRO A 79 -10.81 41.79 -16.16
N TYR A 80 -10.44 42.57 -15.14
CA TYR A 80 -11.33 43.50 -14.44
C TYR A 80 -11.91 44.51 -15.44
N ARG A 81 -13.24 44.51 -15.58
CA ARG A 81 -13.94 45.52 -16.39
C ARG A 81 -14.21 46.74 -15.52
N THR A 82 -13.55 47.83 -15.86
CA THR A 82 -13.84 49.20 -15.42
C THR A 82 -15.29 49.58 -15.77
N GLY A 83 -15.95 50.32 -14.87
CA GLY A 83 -17.30 50.83 -15.10
C GLY A 83 -17.72 51.85 -14.05
N ASN A 84 -17.56 53.12 -14.41
CA ASN A 84 -17.96 54.33 -13.67
C ASN A 84 -19.44 54.35 -13.24
N LYS A 85 -19.70 54.93 -12.06
CA LYS A 85 -20.76 55.94 -11.89
C LYS A 85 -20.49 56.78 -10.65
#